data_AF-A0A2A4V6K7-F1
#
_entry.id   AF-A0A2A4V6K7-F1
#
_cell.length_a   1.000
_cell.length_b   1.000
_cell.length_c   1.000
_cell.angle_alpha   90.00
_cell.angle_beta   90.00
_cell.angle_gamma   90.00
#
_symmetry.space_group_name_H-M   'P 1'
#
loop_
_entity.id
_entity.type
_entity.pdbx_description
1 polymer ?
#
loop_
_entity_poly.entity_id
_entity_poly.type
_entity_poly.pdbx_seq_one_letter_code
_entity_poly.pdbx_strand_id
1 'polypeptide(L)'
;MAKKNYHYSNVSRGLTGGMICAHCNKSIEDGDYRYYENPKAYITHHKSCCLGDPAWEEMDLDRAEKQRKWDGFVVDIKALMQKHGRGTASDLIMDIESIFDIDYCKY
;
A
#
# COMPACT_ATOMS: atom_id res chain seq x y z
N MET A 1 -5.62 24.40 -20.61
CA MET A 1 -6.36 23.21 -20.12
C MET A 1 -6.21 23.16 -18.61
N ALA A 2 -7.28 22.96 -17.85
CA ALA A 2 -7.20 22.84 -16.40
C ALA A 2 -6.35 21.60 -16.02
N LYS A 3 -5.44 21.75 -15.05
CA LYS A 3 -4.63 20.65 -14.53
C LYS A 3 -5.58 19.67 -13.80
N LYS A 4 -5.53 18.40 -14.17
CA LYS A 4 -6.32 17.34 -13.51
C LYS A 4 -5.64 16.96 -12.20
N ASN A 5 -6.42 16.86 -11.12
CA ASN A 5 -5.94 16.36 -9.84
C ASN A 5 -6.05 14.83 -9.84
N TYR A 6 -4.94 14.15 -10.14
CA TYR A 6 -4.88 12.70 -10.13
C TYR A 6 -4.62 12.17 -8.72
N HIS A 7 -5.38 11.16 -8.35
CA HIS A 7 -5.21 10.32 -7.19
C HIS A 7 -4.75 8.93 -7.64
N TYR A 8 -3.98 8.24 -6.81
CA TYR A 8 -3.35 6.97 -7.14
C TYR A 8 -3.74 5.93 -6.11
N SER A 9 -4.16 4.75 -6.56
CA SER A 9 -4.66 3.69 -5.69
C SER A 9 -4.37 2.31 -6.30
N ASN A 10 -4.69 1.27 -5.53
CA ASN A 10 -4.61 -0.12 -5.95
C ASN A 10 -5.99 -0.78 -5.77
N VAL A 11 -6.38 -1.64 -6.70
CA VAL A 11 -7.70 -2.30 -6.68
C VAL A 11 -7.94 -3.04 -5.34
N SER A 12 -6.90 -3.65 -4.76
CA SER A 12 -7.00 -4.36 -3.46
C SER A 12 -7.41 -3.48 -2.28
N ARG A 13 -7.25 -2.16 -2.39
CA ARG A 13 -7.59 -1.18 -1.34
C ARG A 13 -8.93 -0.49 -1.58
N GLY A 14 -9.55 -0.71 -2.75
CA GLY A 14 -10.80 -0.07 -3.12
C GLY A 14 -12.02 -0.85 -2.64
N LEU A 15 -13.03 -0.15 -2.12
CA LEU A 15 -14.39 -0.67 -1.90
C LEU A 15 -15.32 -0.35 -3.08
N THR A 16 -14.75 0.06 -4.22
CA THR A 16 -15.48 0.59 -5.36
C THR A 16 -15.90 -0.54 -6.31
N GLY A 17 -17.10 -0.45 -6.87
CA GLY A 17 -17.61 -1.38 -7.89
C GLY A 17 -16.77 -1.40 -9.17
N GLY A 18 -17.22 -2.13 -10.20
CA GLY A 18 -16.47 -2.34 -11.44
C GLY A 18 -15.92 -1.05 -12.04
N MET A 19 -14.59 -0.94 -12.13
CA MET A 19 -13.89 0.21 -12.68
C MET A 19 -13.53 -0.04 -14.15
N ILE A 20 -13.77 0.93 -15.02
CA ILE A 20 -13.41 0.87 -16.45
C ILE A 20 -12.36 1.94 -16.76
N CYS A 21 -11.24 1.52 -17.34
CA CYS A 21 -10.18 2.42 -17.76
C CYS A 21 -10.62 3.28 -18.94
N ALA A 22 -10.56 4.60 -18.79
CA ALA A 22 -10.97 5.54 -19.83
C ALA A 22 -10.04 5.61 -21.05
N HIS A 23 -8.87 4.95 -21.00
CA HIS A 23 -7.94 4.89 -22.13
C HIS A 23 -8.18 3.65 -23.01
N CYS A 24 -8.27 2.46 -22.41
CA CYS A 24 -8.38 1.21 -23.15
C CYS A 24 -9.79 0.58 -23.11
N ASN A 25 -10.72 1.19 -22.36
CA ASN A 25 -12.09 0.71 -22.12
C ASN A 25 -12.19 -0.71 -21.53
N LYS A 26 -11.11 -1.23 -20.94
CA LYS A 26 -11.09 -2.51 -20.24
C LYS A 26 -11.34 -2.32 -18.75
N SER A 27 -11.86 -3.37 -18.13
CA SER A 27 -12.02 -3.46 -16.69
C SER A 27 -10.67 -3.30 -15.97
N ILE A 28 -10.68 -2.63 -14.82
CA ILE A 28 -9.55 -2.53 -13.88
C ILE A 28 -9.85 -3.49 -12.73
N GLU A 29 -9.42 -4.73 -12.87
CA GLU A 29 -9.68 -5.82 -11.91
C GLU A 29 -8.53 -6.06 -10.95
N ASP A 30 -7.33 -5.59 -11.32
CA ASP A 30 -6.12 -5.74 -10.54
C ASP A 30 -5.18 -4.54 -10.68
N GLY A 31 -4.15 -4.54 -9.82
CA GLY A 31 -3.03 -3.64 -9.91
C GLY A 31 -3.32 -2.19 -9.51
N ASP A 32 -2.41 -1.32 -9.91
CA ASP A 32 -2.46 0.10 -9.61
C ASP A 32 -3.22 0.87 -10.70
N TYR A 33 -3.98 1.85 -10.27
CA TYR A 33 -4.73 2.75 -11.14
C TYR A 33 -4.68 4.17 -10.61
N ARG A 34 -4.82 5.13 -11.51
CA ARG A 34 -5.02 6.53 -11.16
C ARG A 34 -6.43 6.95 -11.51
N TYR A 35 -6.95 7.92 -10.79
CA TYR A 35 -8.26 8.49 -11.08
C TYR A 35 -8.27 10.00 -10.82
N TYR A 36 -9.17 10.70 -11.49
CA TYR A 36 -9.50 12.08 -11.14
C TYR A 36 -11.01 12.24 -11.17
N GLU A 37 -11.49 13.20 -10.38
CA GLU A 37 -12.90 13.54 -10.33
C GLU A 37 -13.24 14.59 -11.38
N ASN A 38 -14.39 14.42 -12.03
CA ASN A 38 -15.07 15.48 -12.75
C ASN A 38 -16.50 15.62 -12.20
N PRO A 39 -17.25 16.67 -12.57
CA PRO A 39 -18.59 16.91 -12.01
C PRO A 39 -19.63 15.80 -12.21
N LYS A 40 -19.34 14.79 -13.04
CA LYS A 40 -20.27 13.71 -13.39
C LYS A 40 -19.81 12.34 -12.89
N ALA A 41 -18.50 12.11 -12.76
CA ALA A 41 -17.94 10.79 -12.48
C ALA A 41 -16.45 10.84 -12.09
N TYR A 42 -16.00 9.74 -11.49
CA TYR A 42 -14.59 9.41 -11.38
C TYR A 42 -14.08 8.77 -12.67
N ILE A 43 -12.99 9.30 -13.21
CA ILE A 43 -12.37 8.80 -14.43
C ILE A 43 -11.09 8.04 -14.05
N THR A 44 -11.08 6.73 -14.25
CA THR A 44 -9.98 5.84 -13.87
C THR A 44 -9.12 5.44 -15.06
N HIS A 45 -7.84 5.13 -14.80
CA HIS A 45 -6.88 4.63 -15.78
C HIS A 45 -5.94 3.61 -15.15
N HIS A 46 -5.65 2.50 -15.85
CA HIS A 46 -4.58 1.59 -15.44
C HIS A 46 -3.24 2.32 -15.39
N LYS A 47 -2.37 1.93 -14.46
CA LYS A 47 -0.96 2.34 -14.49
C LYS A 47 -0.30 2.01 -15.83
N SER A 48 -0.56 0.82 -16.39
CA SER A 48 -0.02 0.38 -17.69
C SER A 48 -0.48 1.23 -18.88
N CYS A 49 -1.65 1.87 -18.79
CA CYS A 49 -2.13 2.80 -19.81
C CYS A 49 -1.54 4.21 -19.65
N CYS A 50 -0.72 4.44 -18.63
CA CYS A 50 -0.25 5.76 -18.21
C CYS A 50 1.24 5.75 -17.83
N LEU A 51 2.07 4.99 -18.55
CA LEU A 51 3.49 4.79 -18.23
C LEU A 51 4.35 6.06 -18.27
N GLY A 52 3.89 7.13 -18.92
CA GLY A 52 4.59 8.42 -18.95
C GLY A 52 4.32 9.33 -17.75
N ASP A 53 3.63 8.85 -16.72
CA ASP A 53 3.34 9.63 -15.52
C ASP A 53 4.48 9.50 -14.49
N PRO A 54 5.25 10.56 -14.20
CA PRO A 54 6.39 10.51 -13.28
C PRO A 54 5.98 10.17 -11.85
N ALA A 55 4.72 10.39 -11.46
CA ALA A 55 4.24 10.01 -10.14
C ALA A 55 4.31 8.49 -9.92
N TRP A 56 4.11 7.69 -10.98
CA TRP A 56 4.23 6.24 -10.87
C TRP A 56 5.65 5.78 -10.56
N GLU A 57 6.64 6.43 -11.17
CA GLU A 57 8.05 6.12 -10.94
C GLU A 57 8.44 6.44 -9.48
N GLU A 58 8.05 7.61 -8.98
CA GLU A 58 8.28 7.99 -7.58
C GLU A 58 7.65 6.99 -6.60
N MET A 59 6.40 6.58 -6.85
CA MET A 59 5.71 5.60 -6.01
C MET A 59 6.33 4.20 -6.07
N ASP A 60 6.92 3.83 -7.20
CA ASP A 60 7.62 2.54 -7.34
C ASP A 60 8.94 2.54 -6.57
N LEU A 61 9.68 3.66 -6.61
CA LEU A 61 10.91 3.83 -5.82
C LEU A 61 10.62 3.82 -4.32
N ASP A 62 9.60 4.55 -3.86
CA ASP A 62 9.18 4.57 -2.46
C ASP A 62 8.72 3.18 -1.99
N ARG A 63 7.94 2.46 -2.80
CA ARG A 63 7.54 1.07 -2.48
C ARG A 63 8.75 0.14 -2.39
N ALA A 64 9.70 0.25 -3.31
CA ALA A 64 10.91 -0.56 -3.30
C ALA A 64 11.79 -0.26 -2.07
N GLU A 65 11.87 0.99 -1.63
CA GLU A 65 12.57 1.36 -0.40
C GLU A 65 11.87 0.80 0.85
N LYS A 66 10.56 0.99 0.97
CA LYS A 66 9.76 0.46 2.08
C LYS A 66 9.84 -1.05 2.17
N GLN A 67 9.77 -1.74 1.03
CA GLN A 67 9.92 -3.19 0.98
C GLN A 67 11.29 -3.62 1.49
N ARG A 68 12.37 -2.97 1.05
CA ARG A 68 13.74 -3.28 1.54
C ARG A 68 13.87 -3.09 3.05
N LYS A 69 13.30 -2.00 3.60
CA LYS A 69 13.29 -1.75 5.05
C LYS A 69 12.52 -2.83 5.80
N TRP A 70 11.36 -3.23 5.27
CA TRP A 70 10.53 -4.28 5.86
C TRP A 70 11.23 -5.64 5.84
N ASP A 71 11.86 -6.00 4.73
CA ASP A 71 12.59 -7.27 4.60
C ASP A 71 13.75 -7.34 5.62
N GLY A 72 14.48 -6.23 5.79
CA GLY A 72 15.52 -6.12 6.84
C GLY A 72 14.95 -6.28 8.25
N PHE A 73 13.86 -5.56 8.56
CA PHE A 73 13.19 -5.67 9.85
C PHE A 73 12.73 -7.10 10.17
N VAL A 74 12.17 -7.82 9.19
CA VAL A 74 11.75 -9.22 9.37
C VAL A 74 12.94 -10.13 9.68
N VAL A 75 14.10 -9.89 9.07
CA VAL A 75 15.33 -10.64 9.38
C VAL A 75 15.78 -10.37 10.81
N ASP A 76 15.82 -9.11 11.23
CA ASP A 76 16.23 -8.71 12.57
C ASP A 76 15.32 -9.30 13.66
N ILE A 77 14.00 -9.25 13.46
CA ILE A 77 13.03 -9.85 14.37
C ILE A 77 13.23 -11.37 14.46
N LYS A 78 13.43 -12.06 13.34
CA LYS A 78 13.71 -13.51 13.36
C LYS A 78 14.99 -13.83 14.14
N ALA A 79 16.04 -13.04 13.98
CA ALA A 79 17.29 -13.22 14.72
C ALA A 79 17.11 -12.99 16.23
N LEU A 80 16.34 -11.98 16.62
CA LEU A 80 15.97 -11.74 18.02
C LEU A 80 15.15 -12.90 18.60
N MET A 81 14.13 -13.36 17.88
CA MET A 81 13.32 -14.51 18.30
C MET A 81 14.18 -15.75 18.56
N GLN A 82 15.10 -16.06 17.64
CA GLN A 82 16.00 -17.19 17.77
C GLN A 82 16.95 -17.06 18.97
N LYS A 83 17.52 -15.86 19.18
CA LYS A 83 18.43 -15.60 20.32
C LYS A 83 17.75 -15.79 21.67
N HIS A 84 16.47 -15.42 21.77
CA HIS A 84 15.72 -15.43 23.03
C HIS A 84 14.82 -16.67 23.19
N GLY A 85 14.91 -17.65 22.29
CA GLY A 85 14.10 -18.88 22.34
C GLY A 85 12.59 -18.62 22.22
N ARG A 86 12.19 -17.55 21.53
CA ARG A 86 10.79 -17.17 21.32
C ARG A 86 10.24 -17.90 20.10
N GLY A 87 9.06 -18.50 20.24
CA GLY A 87 8.47 -19.35 19.21
C GLY A 87 7.67 -18.58 18.17
N THR A 88 7.09 -17.43 18.54
CA THR A 88 6.20 -16.66 17.68
C THR A 88 6.42 -15.15 17.81
N ALA A 89 6.02 -14.40 16.78
CA ALA A 89 6.03 -12.94 16.83
C ALA A 89 5.09 -12.40 17.93
N SER A 90 4.03 -13.14 18.28
CA SER A 90 3.12 -12.83 19.39
C SER A 90 3.83 -12.84 20.74
N ASP A 91 4.80 -13.74 20.96
CA ASP A 91 5.59 -13.76 22.19
C ASP A 91 6.46 -12.50 22.35
N LEU A 92 6.88 -11.91 21.22
CA LEU A 92 7.68 -10.68 21.21
C LEU A 92 6.82 -9.43 21.41
N ILE A 93 5.60 -9.42 20.88
CA ILE A 93 4.63 -8.33 21.04
C ILE A 93 4.19 -8.22 22.51
N MET A 94 3.87 -9.34 23.17
CA MET A 94 3.49 -9.34 24.59
C MET A 94 4.61 -8.79 25.49
N ASP A 95 5.88 -9.10 25.18
CA ASP A 95 7.02 -8.58 25.94
C ASP A 95 7.21 -7.07 25.71
N ILE A 96 7.10 -6.58 24.46
CA ILE A 96 7.14 -5.14 24.13
C ILE A 96 5.99 -4.41 24.85
N GLU A 97 4.79 -4.95 24.82
CA GLU A 97 3.63 -4.37 25.52
C GLU A 97 3.84 -4.30 27.02
N SER A 98 4.46 -5.32 27.64
CA SER A 98 4.81 -5.32 29.07
C SER A 98 5.94 -4.35 29.43
N ILE A 99 6.89 -4.10 28.52
CA ILE A 99 8.02 -3.19 28.72
C ILE A 99 7.58 -1.74 28.58
N PHE A 100 6.60 -1.46 27.72
CA PHE A 100 6.15 -0.10 27.42
C PHE A 100 4.88 0.34 28.16
N ASP A 101 4.29 -0.50 29.02
CA ASP A 101 3.05 -0.20 29.78
C ASP A 101 1.98 0.45 28.88
N ILE A 102 1.89 -0.04 27.63
CA ILE A 102 0.95 0.49 26.64
C ILE A 102 -0.40 -0.14 26.94
N ASP A 103 -1.14 0.52 27.82
CA ASP A 103 -2.53 0.25 28.12
C ASP A 103 -3.34 0.55 26.84
N TYR A 104 -3.51 -0.46 25.97
CA TYR A 104 -4.48 -0.36 24.89
C TYR A 104 -5.86 -0.30 25.54
N CYS A 105 -6.40 0.91 25.59
CA CYS A 105 -7.81 1.19 25.85
C CYS A 105 -8.66 0.14 25.16
N LYS A 106 -9.29 -0.70 25.99
CA LYS A 106 -10.41 -1.57 25.66
C LYS A 106 -11.42 -0.75 24.84
N TYR A 107 -11.71 -1.21 23.63
CA TYR A 107 -12.96 -0.89 22.92
C TYR A 107 -13.86 -2.12 22.96
#